data_AF-A0A8H6G063-F1
#
_entry.id   AF-A0A8H6G063-F1
#
_cell.length_a   1.000
_cell.length_b   1.000
_cell.length_c   1.000
_cell.angle_alpha   90.00
_cell.angle_beta   90.00
_cell.angle_gamma   90.00
#
_symmetry.space_group_name_H-M   'P 1'
#
loop_
_entity.id
_entity.type
_entity.pdbx_description
1 polymer ?
#
loop_
_entity_poly.entity_id
_entity_poly.type
_entity_poly.pdbx_seq_one_letter_code
_entity_poly.pdbx_strand_id
1 'polypeptide(L)'
;MPVGPSEEESPREIKDNETNPYISSIALYNLSRAHTLLASLAAKPKWTNADTSSVDCMHYDGDTALEHCASQLDLQPNQHVLDIGSGFSATGRFLASKYGAHVTGIELQRENHELAQRITVRNVDPRVVERVRSVNADFLRLTPESLVVVGSDGKPSSARFDHVVSLMCIMHIPESARSAVFRQAARFLKAGGKMYIEDLYDKSCQRDAVSHLTERELHQLREIVACPYLPSASRYVADVAAAGFDGVAFEDVSEKWTGLVRARTENYRGSEKPNADLQNFYDTIAEVFEGGSVGGEKLESDPSHIKNAYGQPPLHLEVHDNFPSPDMVRLLLHYSASPNQEQTGTTPWSKLLYVIQLVEPESKGGSGDWAELIDVMVGADANTDPNPFGREDATIATSKRFCTPSDVARCYDS
;
A
#
# COMPACT_ATOMS: atom_id res chain seq x y z
N MET A 1 31.74 -36.40 28.49
CA MET A 1 32.04 -35.29 27.56
C MET A 1 30.78 -34.44 27.50
N PRO A 2 30.79 -33.17 27.95
CA PRO A 2 29.61 -32.32 27.86
C PRO A 2 29.40 -31.89 26.39
N VAL A 3 28.14 -31.95 25.95
CA VAL A 3 27.70 -31.46 24.65
C VAL A 3 27.67 -29.93 24.72
N GLY A 4 28.42 -29.26 23.86
CA GLY A 4 28.47 -27.79 23.77
C GLY A 4 27.15 -27.19 23.27
N PRO A 5 26.96 -25.86 23.44
CA PRO A 5 25.72 -25.19 23.07
C PRO A 5 25.56 -25.19 21.54
N SER A 6 24.33 -25.45 21.10
CA SER A 6 23.88 -25.33 19.71
C SER A 6 24.01 -23.87 19.25
N GLU A 7 24.67 -23.66 18.11
CA GLU A 7 24.77 -22.37 17.43
C GLU A 7 23.36 -21.83 17.14
N GLU A 8 23.08 -20.62 17.64
CA GLU A 8 21.90 -19.83 17.26
C GLU A 8 22.00 -19.50 15.76
N GLU A 9 21.02 -19.95 14.97
CA GLU A 9 20.87 -19.53 13.58
C GLU A 9 20.67 -18.01 13.51
N SER A 10 21.64 -17.31 12.90
CA SER A 10 21.54 -15.89 12.59
C SER A 10 20.31 -15.63 11.69
N PRO A 11 19.55 -14.54 11.91
CA PRO A 11 18.45 -14.16 11.03
C PRO A 11 18.93 -14.04 9.58
N ARG A 12 18.27 -14.72 8.65
CA ARG A 12 18.57 -14.68 7.21
C ARG A 12 18.45 -13.23 6.73
N GLU A 13 19.57 -12.68 6.24
CA GLU A 13 19.62 -11.40 5.53
C GLU A 13 18.63 -11.42 4.36
N ILE A 14 17.65 -10.52 4.41
CA ILE A 14 16.81 -10.19 3.26
C ILE A 14 17.73 -9.41 2.30
N LYS A 15 18.01 -10.00 1.13
CA LYS A 15 18.88 -9.43 0.10
C LYS A 15 18.42 -8.02 -0.28
N ASP A 16 19.41 -7.14 -0.48
CA ASP A 16 19.28 -5.73 -0.79
C ASP A 16 18.14 -5.42 -1.77
N ASN A 17 17.20 -4.61 -1.29
CA ASN A 17 16.19 -3.98 -2.12
C ASN A 17 16.89 -2.86 -2.90
N GLU A 18 17.01 -2.99 -4.22
CA GLU A 18 17.56 -1.95 -5.09
C GLU A 18 16.81 -0.64 -4.84
N THR A 19 17.52 0.37 -4.34
CA THR A 19 17.04 1.74 -4.19
C THR A 19 16.59 2.23 -5.56
N ASN A 20 15.39 2.84 -5.68
CA ASN A 20 15.06 3.60 -6.88
C ASN A 20 15.93 4.87 -6.87
N PRO A 21 17.04 4.93 -7.63
CA PRO A 21 18.05 5.98 -7.49
C PRO A 21 17.49 7.38 -7.81
N TYR A 22 16.36 7.42 -8.51
CA TYR A 22 15.67 8.63 -8.89
C TYR A 22 15.03 9.35 -7.70
N ILE A 23 14.31 8.64 -6.82
CA ILE A 23 13.61 9.28 -5.69
C ILE A 23 14.63 9.84 -4.68
N SER A 24 15.73 9.11 -4.43
CA SER A 24 16.81 9.56 -3.55
C SER A 24 17.54 10.81 -4.06
N SER A 25 17.40 11.14 -5.34
CA SER A 25 18.04 12.31 -5.96
C SER A 25 17.23 13.61 -5.83
N ILE A 26 15.96 13.54 -5.40
CA ILE A 26 15.10 14.71 -5.23
C ILE A 26 15.61 15.58 -4.09
N ALA A 27 15.59 16.90 -4.29
CA ALA A 27 16.10 17.88 -3.33
C ALA A 27 15.48 17.77 -1.93
N LEU A 28 14.18 17.45 -1.84
CA LEU A 28 13.48 17.26 -0.57
C LEU A 28 14.07 16.09 0.24
N TYR A 29 14.47 15.01 -0.43
CA TYR A 29 15.04 13.80 0.19
C TYR A 29 16.57 13.83 0.27
N ASN A 30 17.19 14.95 -0.09
CA ASN A 30 18.63 15.12 0.08
C ASN A 30 18.99 15.16 1.57
N LEU A 31 19.74 14.14 1.99
CA LEU A 31 20.07 13.90 3.40
C LEU A 31 21.08 14.87 4.00
N SER A 32 21.71 15.74 3.20
CA SER A 32 22.74 16.67 3.69
C SER A 32 22.23 17.56 4.82
N ARG A 33 20.97 18.01 4.74
CA ARG A 33 20.30 18.81 5.78
C ARG A 33 20.10 18.00 7.06
N ALA A 34 19.60 16.77 6.93
CA ALA A 34 19.39 15.87 8.05
C ALA A 34 20.72 15.52 8.73
N HIS A 35 21.76 15.17 7.98
CA HIS A 35 23.09 14.90 8.56
C HIS A 35 23.67 16.12 9.27
N THR A 36 23.56 17.32 8.70
CA THR A 36 24.05 18.55 9.32
C THR A 36 23.33 18.84 10.64
N LEU A 37 22.00 18.72 10.68
CA LEU A 37 21.23 18.90 11.91
C LEU A 37 21.63 17.86 12.97
N LEU A 38 21.68 16.59 12.58
CA LEU A 38 21.98 15.52 13.55
C LEU A 38 23.42 15.59 14.07
N ALA A 39 24.36 16.12 13.28
CA ALA A 39 25.71 16.42 13.72
C ALA A 39 25.76 17.58 14.73
N SER A 40 24.94 18.63 14.55
CA SER A 40 24.87 19.73 15.53
C SER A 40 24.26 19.28 16.87
N LEU A 41 23.42 18.24 16.84
CA LEU A 41 22.83 17.62 18.02
C LEU A 41 23.72 16.55 18.68
N ALA A 42 24.92 16.25 18.17
CA ALA A 42 25.73 15.13 18.62
C ALA A 42 26.11 15.19 20.12
N ALA A 43 26.26 16.39 20.69
CA ALA A 43 26.56 16.58 22.11
C ALA A 43 25.33 16.37 23.02
N LYS A 44 24.12 16.37 22.46
CA LYS A 44 22.85 16.16 23.18
C LYS A 44 22.50 14.66 23.13
N PRO A 45 22.54 13.92 24.26
CA PRO A 45 22.37 12.46 24.24
C PRO A 45 20.94 11.99 23.96
N LYS A 46 19.94 12.83 24.30
CA LYS A 46 18.52 12.55 24.12
C LYS A 46 17.82 13.73 23.42
N TRP A 47 16.96 13.43 22.46
CA TRP A 47 16.30 14.38 21.58
C TRP A 47 14.79 14.39 21.81
N THR A 48 14.17 15.56 21.71
CA THR A 48 12.72 15.71 21.61
C THR A 48 12.32 15.67 20.14
N ASN A 49 11.02 15.48 19.83
CA ASN A 49 10.53 15.58 18.46
C ASN A 49 10.81 16.98 17.86
N ALA A 50 10.81 18.02 18.69
CA ALA A 50 11.09 19.39 18.26
C ALA A 50 12.56 19.63 17.85
N ASP A 51 13.51 18.81 18.35
CA ASP A 51 14.92 18.96 17.96
C ASP A 51 15.16 18.59 16.49
N THR A 52 14.32 17.70 15.92
CA THR A 52 14.48 17.18 14.56
C THR A 52 13.38 17.62 13.58
N SER A 53 12.34 18.31 14.05
CA SER A 53 11.15 18.70 13.27
C SER A 53 11.44 19.49 12.00
N SER A 54 12.54 20.24 11.96
CA SER A 54 12.95 21.04 10.79
C SER A 54 13.41 20.20 9.58
N VAL A 55 13.67 18.90 9.77
CA VAL A 55 14.10 17.99 8.69
C VAL A 55 13.25 16.73 8.58
N ASP A 56 12.60 16.27 9.66
CA ASP A 56 11.89 14.99 9.68
C ASP A 56 10.37 15.07 9.48
N CYS A 57 9.77 16.25 9.67
CA CYS A 57 8.37 16.49 9.38
C CYS A 57 8.21 17.03 7.95
N MET A 58 7.76 16.17 7.03
CA MET A 58 7.57 16.53 5.61
C MET A 58 6.11 16.89 5.25
N HIS A 59 5.20 16.78 6.22
CA HIS A 59 3.76 17.04 6.04
C HIS A 59 3.47 18.52 5.81
N TYR A 60 2.52 18.85 4.92
CA TYR A 60 2.25 20.24 4.54
C TYR A 60 1.73 21.09 5.71
N ASP A 61 0.90 20.51 6.56
CA ASP A 61 0.33 21.16 7.75
C ASP A 61 1.01 20.73 9.07
N GLY A 62 2.19 20.10 8.98
CA GLY A 62 2.99 19.68 10.13
C GLY A 62 2.23 18.80 11.12
N ASP A 63 2.36 19.10 12.41
CA ASP A 63 1.67 18.37 13.49
C ASP A 63 0.14 18.45 13.39
N THR A 64 -0.42 19.52 12.81
CA THR A 64 -1.89 19.65 12.63
C THR A 64 -2.43 18.57 11.68
N ALA A 65 -1.68 18.19 10.64
CA ALA A 65 -2.05 17.06 9.77
C ALA A 65 -2.06 15.75 10.58
N LEU A 66 -1.10 15.56 11.49
CA LEU A 66 -1.02 14.36 12.33
C LEU A 66 -2.12 14.30 13.38
N GLU A 67 -2.52 15.44 13.95
CA GLU A 67 -3.70 15.52 14.84
C GLU A 67 -4.99 15.17 14.11
N HIS A 68 -5.15 15.69 12.90
CA HIS A 68 -6.32 15.39 12.08
C HIS A 68 -6.36 13.90 11.70
N CYS A 69 -5.24 13.34 11.25
CA CYS A 69 -5.09 11.90 10.99
C CYS A 69 -5.53 11.06 12.19
N ALA A 70 -5.00 11.34 13.39
CA ALA A 70 -5.38 10.62 14.60
C ALA A 70 -6.87 10.77 14.96
N SER A 71 -7.46 11.94 14.68
CA SER A 71 -8.89 12.21 14.89
C SER A 71 -9.79 11.40 13.93
N GLN A 72 -9.47 11.38 12.63
CA GLN A 72 -10.23 10.60 11.63
C GLN A 72 -10.19 9.09 11.95
N LEU A 73 -9.02 8.61 12.39
CA LEU A 73 -8.85 7.21 12.78
C LEU A 73 -9.56 6.86 14.10
N ASP A 74 -10.02 7.83 14.87
CA ASP A 74 -10.44 7.66 16.28
C ASP A 74 -9.37 6.90 17.09
N LEU A 75 -8.12 7.33 16.93
CA LEU A 75 -6.94 6.60 17.41
C LEU A 75 -6.93 6.50 18.95
N GLN A 76 -6.95 5.26 19.43
CA GLN A 76 -6.91 4.92 20.84
C GLN A 76 -5.50 4.50 21.30
N PRO A 77 -5.16 4.71 22.59
CA PRO A 77 -3.91 4.22 23.15
C PRO A 77 -3.71 2.71 22.98
N ASN A 78 -2.47 2.32 22.74
CA ASN A 78 -2.02 0.93 22.50
C ASN A 78 -2.51 0.30 21.17
N GLN A 79 -3.23 1.03 20.31
CA GLN A 79 -3.49 0.56 18.95
C GLN A 79 -2.22 0.57 18.10
N HIS A 80 -2.18 -0.34 17.12
CA HIS A 80 -1.08 -0.50 16.19
C HIS A 80 -1.38 0.20 14.87
N VAL A 81 -0.47 1.07 14.44
CA VAL A 81 -0.54 1.82 13.19
C VAL A 81 0.59 1.38 12.27
N LEU A 82 0.26 1.08 11.02
CA LEU A 82 1.22 0.88 9.94
C LEU A 82 1.36 2.17 9.14
N ASP A 83 2.56 2.73 9.06
CA ASP A 83 2.86 3.96 8.34
C ASP A 83 3.63 3.64 7.05
N ILE A 84 2.97 3.75 5.90
CA ILE A 84 3.52 3.45 4.57
C ILE A 84 4.28 4.67 4.05
N GLY A 85 5.60 4.52 3.86
CA GLY A 85 6.48 5.61 3.46
C GLY A 85 6.84 6.49 4.65
N SER A 86 7.27 5.87 5.75
CA SER A 86 7.42 6.57 7.03
C SER A 86 8.53 7.63 7.08
N GLY A 87 9.40 7.71 6.07
CA GLY A 87 10.51 8.65 6.00
C GLY A 87 11.41 8.51 7.22
N PHE A 88 11.63 9.62 7.92
CA PHE A 88 12.41 9.64 9.18
C PHE A 88 11.57 9.25 10.42
N SER A 89 10.39 8.66 10.24
CA SER A 89 9.42 8.22 11.28
C SER A 89 8.92 9.32 12.23
N ALA A 90 8.81 10.57 11.74
CA ALA A 90 8.25 11.68 12.53
C ALA A 90 6.77 11.42 12.89
N THR A 91 5.98 10.93 11.93
CA THR A 91 4.58 10.47 12.13
C THR A 91 4.50 9.49 13.29
N GLY A 92 5.30 8.42 13.26
CA GLY A 92 5.31 7.41 14.30
C GLY A 92 5.65 7.95 15.68
N ARG A 93 6.68 8.80 15.78
CA ARG A 93 7.06 9.43 17.05
C ARG A 93 5.99 10.38 17.58
N PHE A 94 5.29 11.09 16.70
CA PHE A 94 4.19 11.95 17.09
C PHE A 94 3.01 11.14 17.64
N LEU A 95 2.55 10.14 16.90
CA LEU A 95 1.40 9.30 17.31
C LEU A 95 1.71 8.51 18.60
N ALA A 96 2.93 7.98 18.74
CA ALA A 96 3.35 7.30 19.97
C ALA A 96 3.41 8.24 21.18
N SER A 97 3.97 9.45 21.00
CA SER A 97 4.11 10.44 22.07
C SER A 97 2.76 11.01 22.54
N LYS A 98 1.89 11.37 21.58
CA LYS A 98 0.64 12.09 21.86
C LYS A 98 -0.55 11.17 22.12
N TYR A 99 -0.64 10.05 21.41
CA TYR A 99 -1.78 9.12 21.47
C TYR A 99 -1.43 7.77 22.08
N GLY A 100 -0.16 7.49 22.36
CA GLY A 100 0.26 6.19 22.89
C GLY A 100 0.10 5.04 21.90
N ALA A 101 0.12 5.31 20.59
CA ALA A 101 0.05 4.25 19.57
C ALA A 101 1.38 3.50 19.44
N HIS A 102 1.32 2.23 19.01
CA HIS A 102 2.46 1.49 18.49
C HIS A 102 2.55 1.70 16.99
N VAL A 103 3.67 2.19 16.48
CA VAL A 103 3.80 2.52 15.05
C VAL A 103 4.91 1.70 14.42
N THR A 104 4.56 0.99 13.35
CA THR A 104 5.53 0.37 12.43
C THR A 104 5.57 1.20 11.16
N GLY A 105 6.68 1.88 10.93
CA GLY A 105 6.93 2.61 9.69
C GLY A 105 7.65 1.74 8.66
N ILE A 106 7.11 1.64 7.45
CA ILE A 106 7.78 1.01 6.31
C ILE A 106 8.47 2.09 5.50
N GLU A 107 9.76 1.93 5.26
CA GLU A 107 10.56 2.89 4.51
C GLU A 107 11.40 2.17 3.45
N LEU A 108 11.28 2.60 2.20
CA LEU A 108 11.97 1.95 1.08
C LEU A 108 13.46 2.30 1.06
N GLN A 109 13.83 3.54 1.38
CA GLN A 109 15.21 4.02 1.31
C GLN A 109 15.97 3.65 2.59
N ARG A 110 17.05 2.90 2.42
CA ARG A 110 17.87 2.40 3.54
C ARG A 110 18.38 3.54 4.42
N GLU A 111 18.89 4.61 3.82
CA GLU A 111 19.46 5.74 4.54
C GLU A 111 18.39 6.50 5.34
N ASN A 112 17.18 6.67 4.79
CA ASN A 112 16.06 7.27 5.53
C ASN A 112 15.69 6.44 6.75
N HIS A 113 15.60 5.13 6.57
CA HIS A 113 15.34 4.17 7.64
C HIS A 113 16.40 4.24 8.75
N GLU A 114 17.68 4.26 8.40
CA GLU A 114 18.78 4.34 9.37
C GLU A 114 18.73 5.66 10.17
N LEU A 115 18.42 6.78 9.50
CA LEU A 115 18.19 8.06 10.16
C LEU A 115 16.97 7.99 11.08
N ALA A 116 15.87 7.38 10.64
CA ALA A 116 14.66 7.20 11.43
C ALA A 116 14.93 6.43 12.71
N GLN A 117 15.67 5.31 12.62
CA GLN A 117 16.10 4.52 13.77
C GLN A 117 16.98 5.36 14.70
N ARG A 118 17.99 6.06 14.15
CA ARG A 118 18.93 6.87 14.93
C ARG A 118 18.25 7.97 15.73
N ILE A 119 17.26 8.65 15.13
CA ILE A 119 16.44 9.68 15.79
C ILE A 119 15.56 9.04 16.85
N THR A 120 14.90 7.93 16.52
CA THR A 120 13.95 7.26 17.42
C THR A 120 14.62 6.71 18.67
N VAL A 121 15.76 6.03 18.59
CA VAL A 121 16.48 5.50 19.78
C VAL A 121 17.02 6.60 20.71
N ARG A 122 17.26 7.79 20.16
CA ARG A 122 17.67 8.97 20.93
C ARG A 122 16.48 9.74 21.49
N ASN A 123 15.24 9.36 21.22
CA ASN A 123 14.09 10.06 21.78
C ASN A 123 14.16 10.08 23.32
N VAL A 124 13.80 11.22 23.90
CA VAL A 124 13.80 11.45 25.34
C VAL A 124 12.69 10.67 26.05
N ASP A 125 11.57 10.40 25.36
CA ASP A 125 10.47 9.61 25.90
C ASP A 125 10.75 8.11 25.64
N PRO A 126 10.99 7.29 26.69
CA PRO A 126 11.26 5.87 26.52
C PRO A 126 10.06 5.11 25.91
N ARG A 127 8.83 5.62 26.08
CA ARG A 127 7.64 5.01 25.46
C ARG A 127 7.68 5.15 23.95
N VAL A 128 8.18 6.27 23.44
CA VAL A 128 8.36 6.47 21.99
C VAL A 128 9.41 5.50 21.46
N VAL A 129 10.53 5.32 22.17
CA VAL A 129 11.59 4.36 21.80
C VAL A 129 11.05 2.93 21.71
N GLU A 130 10.17 2.53 22.65
CA GLU A 130 9.57 1.20 22.69
C GLU A 130 8.48 1.00 21.62
N ARG A 131 7.69 2.05 21.35
CA ARG A 131 6.46 1.95 20.55
C ARG A 131 6.66 2.23 19.07
N VAL A 132 7.79 2.83 18.67
CA VAL A 132 8.03 3.20 17.27
C VAL A 132 9.17 2.36 16.70
N ARG A 133 8.90 1.66 15.60
CA ARG A 133 9.92 0.99 14.81
C ARG A 133 9.84 1.41 13.35
N SER A 134 11.00 1.55 12.72
CA SER A 134 11.11 1.64 11.26
C SER A 134 11.56 0.28 10.73
N VAL A 135 11.11 -0.08 9.53
CA VAL A 135 11.46 -1.30 8.80
C VAL A 135 11.87 -0.90 7.39
N ASN A 136 13.10 -1.22 6.99
CA ASN A 136 13.53 -1.00 5.61
C ASN A 136 12.98 -2.12 4.71
N ALA A 137 11.99 -1.80 3.88
CA ALA A 137 11.36 -2.77 2.99
C ALA A 137 10.55 -2.08 1.88
N ASP A 138 10.33 -2.82 0.79
CA ASP A 138 9.30 -2.49 -0.20
C ASP A 138 7.96 -3.01 0.31
N PHE A 139 7.05 -2.09 0.61
CA PHE A 139 5.71 -2.40 1.12
C PHE A 139 4.95 -3.41 0.24
N LEU A 140 5.12 -3.33 -1.09
CA LEU A 140 4.45 -4.21 -2.05
C LEU A 140 4.95 -5.67 -2.00
N ARG A 141 6.13 -5.90 -1.42
CA ARG A 141 6.74 -7.23 -1.28
C ARG A 141 6.53 -7.86 0.10
N LEU A 142 6.03 -7.09 1.06
CA LEU A 142 5.80 -7.61 2.41
C LEU A 142 4.62 -8.58 2.45
N THR A 143 4.55 -9.36 3.50
CA THR A 143 3.32 -10.06 3.90
C THR A 143 3.05 -9.82 5.39
N PRO A 144 1.81 -9.99 5.85
CA PRO A 144 1.48 -9.91 7.28
C PRO A 144 2.36 -10.79 8.17
N GLU A 145 2.81 -11.93 7.66
CA GLU A 145 3.69 -12.87 8.35
C GLU A 145 5.15 -12.38 8.41
N SER A 146 5.56 -11.51 7.48
CA SER A 146 6.91 -10.91 7.46
C SER A 146 7.12 -9.84 8.53
N LEU A 147 6.04 -9.36 9.16
CA LEU A 147 6.09 -8.39 10.24
C LEU A 147 5.56 -9.03 11.53
N VAL A 148 6.22 -8.76 12.64
CA VAL A 148 5.78 -9.20 13.97
C VAL A 148 5.25 -8.01 14.75
N VAL A 149 4.07 -8.17 15.36
CA VAL A 149 3.52 -7.25 16.36
C VAL A 149 3.36 -7.99 17.68
N VAL A 150 3.60 -7.29 18.79
CA VAL A 150 3.32 -7.80 20.14
C VAL A 150 1.92 -7.34 20.51
N GLY A 151 1.00 -8.29 20.69
CA GLY A 151 -0.39 -8.00 21.07
C GLY A 151 -0.51 -7.48 22.51
N SER A 152 -1.73 -7.08 22.88
CA SER A 152 -2.06 -6.66 24.25
C SER A 152 -1.89 -7.77 25.29
N ASP A 153 -1.84 -9.03 24.86
CA ASP A 153 -1.53 -10.20 25.69
C ASP A 153 -0.02 -10.46 25.84
N GLY A 154 0.83 -9.58 25.27
CA GLY A 154 2.28 -9.68 25.32
C GLY A 154 2.88 -10.73 24.39
N LYS A 155 2.09 -11.35 23.50
CA LYS A 155 2.58 -12.41 22.60
C LYS A 155 2.90 -11.85 21.21
N PRO A 156 4.02 -12.29 20.60
CA PRO A 156 4.30 -12.00 19.20
C PRO A 156 3.30 -12.74 18.29
N SER A 157 2.79 -12.04 17.29
CA SER A 157 1.92 -12.59 16.24
C SER A 157 2.21 -11.93 14.90
N SER A 158 1.77 -12.56 13.80
CA SER A 158 1.78 -11.95 12.46
C SER A 158 1.07 -10.60 12.50
N ALA A 159 1.66 -9.59 11.88
CA ALA A 159 1.19 -8.21 12.01
C ALA A 159 -0.17 -7.99 11.33
N ARG A 160 -1.18 -7.72 12.16
CA ARG A 160 -2.40 -7.03 11.78
C ARG A 160 -2.47 -5.72 12.56
N PHE A 161 -2.81 -4.64 11.88
CA PHE A 161 -2.80 -3.28 12.41
C PHE A 161 -4.23 -2.77 12.60
N ASP A 162 -4.44 -1.96 13.63
CA ASP A 162 -5.71 -1.28 13.85
C ASP A 162 -5.92 -0.17 12.80
N HIS A 163 -4.83 0.47 12.34
CA HIS A 163 -4.89 1.48 11.29
C HIS A 163 -3.72 1.40 10.32
N VAL A 164 -3.95 1.84 9.09
CA VAL A 164 -2.92 2.08 8.08
C VAL A 164 -2.94 3.57 7.73
N VAL A 165 -1.77 4.19 7.66
CA VAL A 165 -1.61 5.58 7.24
C VAL A 165 -0.59 5.69 6.12
N SER A 166 -0.77 6.67 5.23
CA SER A 166 0.25 7.07 4.28
C SER A 166 0.13 8.57 4.01
N LEU A 167 1.19 9.33 4.27
CA LEU A 167 1.18 10.79 4.15
C LEU A 167 2.24 11.21 3.13
N MET A 168 1.81 11.81 2.02
CA MET A 168 2.68 12.30 0.93
C MET A 168 3.64 11.23 0.39
N CYS A 169 3.15 9.99 0.21
CA CYS A 169 3.98 8.87 -0.25
C CYS A 169 3.41 8.17 -1.50
N ILE A 170 2.10 7.89 -1.55
CA ILE A 170 1.50 7.10 -2.63
C ILE A 170 1.62 7.80 -3.99
N MET A 171 1.72 9.13 -4.03
CA MET A 171 2.08 9.90 -5.22
C MET A 171 3.35 9.43 -5.93
N HIS A 172 4.31 8.79 -5.24
CA HIS A 172 5.53 8.26 -5.84
C HIS A 172 5.34 6.91 -6.55
N ILE A 173 4.18 6.27 -6.36
CA ILE A 173 3.89 4.94 -6.90
C ILE A 173 3.32 5.08 -8.33
N PRO A 174 3.91 4.40 -9.32
CA PRO A 174 3.41 4.46 -10.69
C PRO A 174 2.01 3.84 -10.80
N GLU A 175 1.22 4.31 -11.78
CA GLU A 175 -0.17 3.89 -12.02
C GLU A 175 -0.35 2.36 -11.93
N SER A 176 0.53 1.60 -12.58
CA SER A 176 0.47 0.13 -12.66
C SER A 176 0.58 -0.58 -11.31
N ALA A 177 1.18 0.06 -10.30
CA ALA A 177 1.42 -0.51 -8.98
C ALA A 177 0.49 0.04 -7.88
N ARG A 178 -0.22 1.15 -8.13
CA ARG A 178 -1.06 1.82 -7.11
C ARG A 178 -2.14 0.91 -6.53
N SER A 179 -2.86 0.17 -7.39
CA SER A 179 -3.90 -0.75 -6.93
C SER A 179 -3.36 -1.84 -6.00
N ALA A 180 -2.09 -2.23 -6.16
CA ALA A 180 -1.45 -3.21 -5.28
C ALA A 180 -1.18 -2.64 -3.88
N VAL A 181 -0.88 -1.35 -3.75
CA VAL A 181 -0.71 -0.66 -2.45
C VAL A 181 -2.00 -0.78 -1.64
N PHE A 182 -3.15 -0.44 -2.22
CA PHE A 182 -4.43 -0.47 -1.50
C PHE A 182 -4.83 -1.89 -1.12
N ARG A 183 -4.68 -2.87 -2.03
CA ARG A 183 -4.93 -4.29 -1.70
C ARG A 183 -4.02 -4.78 -0.56
N GLN A 184 -2.77 -4.35 -0.57
CA GLN A 184 -1.82 -4.71 0.47
C GLN A 184 -2.16 -4.06 1.82
N ALA A 185 -2.58 -2.79 1.83
CA ALA A 185 -3.07 -2.10 3.02
C ALA A 185 -4.26 -2.85 3.65
N ALA A 186 -5.24 -3.27 2.84
CA ALA A 186 -6.37 -4.07 3.30
C ALA A 186 -5.92 -5.39 3.98
N ARG A 187 -4.87 -6.05 3.45
CA ARG A 187 -4.32 -7.29 4.05
C ARG A 187 -3.63 -7.08 5.40
N PHE A 188 -3.09 -5.89 5.64
CA PHE A 188 -2.44 -5.57 6.91
C PHE A 188 -3.43 -5.10 7.98
N LEU A 189 -4.66 -4.74 7.63
CA LEU A 189 -5.65 -4.26 8.57
C LEU A 189 -6.33 -5.41 9.34
N LYS A 190 -6.64 -5.15 10.62
CA LYS A 190 -7.63 -5.91 11.38
C LYS A 190 -9.03 -5.62 10.83
N ALA A 191 -9.98 -6.51 11.11
CA ALA A 191 -11.38 -6.23 10.82
C ALA A 191 -11.84 -4.94 11.51
N GLY A 192 -12.44 -4.01 10.75
CA GLY A 192 -12.87 -2.69 11.21
C GLY A 192 -11.74 -1.67 11.41
N GLY A 193 -10.50 -1.98 11.04
CA GLY A 193 -9.38 -1.05 11.15
C GLY A 193 -9.31 -0.05 10.00
N LYS A 194 -9.14 1.24 10.23
CA LYS A 194 -9.27 2.27 9.17
C LYS A 194 -7.98 2.54 8.39
N MET A 195 -8.11 3.02 7.16
CA MET A 195 -7.00 3.59 6.38
C MET A 195 -7.17 5.10 6.20
N TYR A 196 -6.09 5.86 6.43
CA TYR A 196 -6.04 7.31 6.19
C TYR A 196 -4.88 7.68 5.26
N ILE A 197 -5.14 8.52 4.26
CA ILE A 197 -4.16 8.95 3.26
C ILE A 197 -4.19 10.48 3.16
N GLU A 198 -3.02 11.11 3.06
CA GLU A 198 -2.85 12.46 2.49
C GLU A 198 -1.95 12.35 1.28
N ASP A 199 -2.36 12.89 0.14
CA ASP A 199 -1.61 12.73 -1.12
C ASP A 199 -1.94 13.88 -2.11
N LEU A 200 -1.52 13.74 -3.37
CA LEU A 200 -1.87 14.66 -4.46
C LEU A 200 -2.81 14.01 -5.48
N TYR A 201 -3.69 14.82 -6.07
CA TYR A 201 -4.62 14.40 -7.12
C TYR A 201 -4.72 15.41 -8.27
N ASP A 202 -5.19 14.93 -9.42
CA ASP A 202 -5.48 15.73 -10.60
C ASP A 202 -6.84 16.40 -10.42
N LYS A 203 -6.81 17.66 -10.00
CA LYS A 203 -7.97 18.52 -9.78
C LYS A 203 -8.60 19.00 -11.08
N SER A 204 -7.81 19.03 -12.16
CA SER A 204 -8.30 19.41 -13.48
C SER A 204 -9.23 18.35 -14.08
N CYS A 205 -9.05 17.09 -13.66
CA CYS A 205 -9.85 15.96 -14.11
C CYS A 205 -11.09 15.74 -13.23
N GLN A 206 -12.21 16.35 -13.60
CA GLN A 206 -13.50 16.11 -12.94
C GLN A 206 -14.24 14.93 -13.58
N ARG A 207 -14.70 13.96 -12.78
CA ARG A 207 -15.58 12.83 -13.20
C ARG A 207 -15.07 12.04 -14.41
N ASP A 208 -13.80 11.64 -14.37
CA ASP A 208 -13.14 10.86 -15.44
C ASP A 208 -13.10 11.60 -16.80
N ALA A 209 -13.14 12.93 -16.75
CA ALA A 209 -12.83 13.77 -17.91
C ALA A 209 -11.36 13.64 -18.33
N VAL A 210 -10.99 14.32 -19.41
CA VAL A 210 -9.60 14.37 -19.86
C VAL A 210 -8.80 15.23 -18.88
N SER A 211 -7.64 14.76 -18.44
CA SER A 211 -6.69 15.57 -17.68
C SER A 211 -6.32 16.83 -18.48
N HIS A 212 -6.30 17.97 -17.80
CA HIS A 212 -5.86 19.24 -18.38
C HIS A 212 -4.51 19.71 -17.84
N LEU A 213 -3.74 18.80 -17.24
CA LEU A 213 -2.34 19.05 -16.89
C LEU A 213 -1.53 19.40 -18.14
N THR A 214 -0.81 20.50 -18.07
CA THR A 214 0.12 20.91 -19.11
C THR A 214 1.36 20.01 -19.14
N GLU A 215 2.03 19.93 -20.29
CA GLU A 215 3.34 19.25 -20.40
C GLU A 215 4.37 19.76 -19.38
N ARG A 216 4.28 21.05 -19.04
CA ARG A 216 5.14 21.66 -18.01
C ARG A 216 4.84 21.12 -16.62
N GLU A 217 3.57 21.07 -16.22
CA GLU A 217 3.16 20.51 -14.93
C GLU A 217 3.51 19.02 -14.84
N LEU A 218 3.27 18.25 -15.90
CA LEU A 218 3.65 16.83 -15.97
C LEU A 218 5.16 16.62 -15.80
N HIS A 219 5.96 17.46 -16.46
CA HIS A 219 7.42 17.43 -16.32
C HIS A 219 7.87 17.80 -14.90
N GLN A 220 7.29 18.85 -14.31
CA GLN A 220 7.57 19.27 -12.93
C GLN A 220 7.21 18.19 -11.91
N LEU A 221 6.02 17.61 -12.01
CA LEU A 221 5.56 16.52 -11.17
C LEU A 221 6.51 15.33 -11.24
N ARG A 222 6.90 14.91 -12.45
CA ARG A 222 7.80 13.78 -12.63
C ARG A 222 9.21 14.07 -12.13
N GLU A 223 9.84 15.12 -12.65
CA GLU A 223 11.29 15.36 -12.51
C GLU A 223 11.70 16.06 -11.21
N ILE A 224 10.80 16.82 -10.59
CA ILE A 224 11.11 17.59 -9.39
C ILE A 224 10.40 17.02 -8.17
N VAL A 225 9.16 16.55 -8.33
CA VAL A 225 8.34 16.03 -7.24
C VAL A 225 8.41 14.50 -7.12
N ALA A 226 8.88 13.80 -8.16
CA ALA A 226 8.75 12.36 -8.36
C ALA A 226 7.33 11.82 -8.16
N CYS A 227 6.37 12.53 -8.73
CA CYS A 227 5.02 12.07 -8.92
C CYS A 227 4.87 11.56 -10.37
N PRO A 228 5.13 10.27 -10.65
CA PRO A 228 5.05 9.73 -12.01
C PRO A 228 3.62 9.63 -12.54
N TYR A 229 2.63 9.64 -11.65
CA TYR A 229 1.21 9.51 -11.98
C TYR A 229 0.35 10.24 -10.95
N LEU A 230 -0.66 10.96 -11.45
CA LEU A 230 -1.58 11.76 -10.65
C LEU A 230 -3.03 11.38 -11.02
N PRO A 231 -3.77 10.63 -10.20
CA PRO A 231 -5.14 10.22 -10.50
C PRO A 231 -6.13 11.37 -10.27
N SER A 232 -7.29 11.31 -10.92
CA SER A 232 -8.45 12.13 -10.54
C SER A 232 -9.01 11.71 -9.18
N ALA A 233 -9.81 12.58 -8.55
CA ALA A 233 -10.51 12.24 -7.31
C ALA A 233 -11.43 11.00 -7.46
N SER A 234 -12.18 10.91 -8.58
CA SER A 234 -13.04 9.75 -8.86
C SER A 234 -12.23 8.48 -9.01
N ARG A 235 -11.08 8.56 -9.69
CA ARG A 235 -10.20 7.41 -9.88
C ARG A 235 -9.58 6.95 -8.55
N TYR A 236 -9.12 7.88 -7.73
CA TYR A 236 -8.52 7.58 -6.42
C TYR A 236 -9.54 6.84 -5.54
N VAL A 237 -10.77 7.36 -5.44
CA VAL A 237 -11.86 6.72 -4.69
C VAL A 237 -12.18 5.34 -5.25
N ALA A 238 -12.26 5.20 -6.58
CA ALA A 238 -12.56 3.93 -7.23
C ALA A 238 -11.46 2.87 -6.99
N ASP A 239 -10.18 3.26 -7.03
CA ASP A 239 -9.06 2.33 -6.79
C ASP A 239 -9.04 1.83 -5.33
N VAL A 240 -9.34 2.72 -4.37
CA VAL A 240 -9.45 2.34 -2.95
C VAL A 240 -10.67 1.44 -2.74
N ALA A 241 -11.82 1.78 -3.31
CA ALA A 241 -13.02 0.95 -3.23
C ALA A 241 -12.82 -0.44 -3.86
N ALA A 242 -12.14 -0.51 -5.01
CA ALA A 242 -11.81 -1.77 -5.68
C ALA A 242 -10.86 -2.67 -4.86
N ALA A 243 -10.13 -2.11 -3.90
CA ALA A 243 -9.33 -2.88 -2.94
C ALA A 243 -10.15 -3.44 -1.75
N GLY A 244 -11.45 -3.18 -1.72
CA GLY A 244 -12.39 -3.69 -0.72
C GLY A 244 -12.72 -2.70 0.41
N PHE A 245 -12.26 -1.47 0.32
CA PHE A 245 -12.62 -0.44 1.31
C PHE A 245 -13.98 0.16 1.01
N ASP A 246 -14.78 0.38 2.04
CA ASP A 246 -16.06 1.08 1.96
C ASP A 246 -15.98 2.44 2.66
N GLY A 247 -17.04 3.24 2.50
CA GLY A 247 -17.15 4.54 3.17
C GLY A 247 -16.02 5.50 2.81
N VAL A 248 -15.46 5.38 1.61
CA VAL A 248 -14.32 6.19 1.15
C VAL A 248 -14.72 7.67 1.12
N ALA A 249 -14.25 8.42 2.11
CA ALA A 249 -14.46 9.84 2.25
C ALA A 249 -13.26 10.57 1.64
N PHE A 250 -13.51 11.37 0.60
CA PHE A 250 -12.51 12.21 -0.05
C PHE A 250 -12.74 13.67 0.36
N GLU A 251 -11.72 14.31 0.91
CA GLU A 251 -11.71 15.74 1.24
C GLU A 251 -10.70 16.46 0.34
N ASP A 252 -11.19 17.43 -0.44
CA ASP A 252 -10.32 18.36 -1.18
C ASP A 252 -9.78 19.42 -0.20
N VAL A 253 -8.46 19.42 0.01
CA VAL A 253 -7.76 20.39 0.86
C VAL A 253 -6.89 21.36 0.06
N SER A 254 -7.10 21.44 -1.25
CA SER A 254 -6.27 22.22 -2.17
C SER A 254 -6.15 23.69 -1.77
N GLU A 255 -7.25 24.37 -1.43
CA GLU A 255 -7.20 25.80 -1.07
C GLU A 255 -6.31 26.04 0.16
N LYS A 256 -6.46 25.18 1.19
CA LYS A 256 -5.63 25.22 2.39
C LYS A 256 -4.17 24.96 2.03
N TRP A 257 -3.89 23.92 1.25
CA TRP A 257 -2.53 23.55 0.88
C TRP A 257 -1.87 24.60 -0.02
N THR A 258 -2.56 25.22 -0.97
CA THR A 258 -2.05 26.36 -1.76
C THR A 258 -1.53 27.47 -0.85
N GLY A 259 -2.29 27.82 0.20
CA GLY A 259 -1.84 28.81 1.19
C GLY A 259 -0.59 28.36 1.96
N LEU A 260 -0.56 27.11 2.41
CA LEU A 260 0.56 26.54 3.17
C LEU A 260 1.85 26.45 2.34
N VAL A 261 1.77 25.96 1.09
CA VAL A 261 2.95 25.79 0.25
C VAL A 261 3.49 27.16 -0.19
N ARG A 262 2.64 28.14 -0.50
CA ARG A 262 3.08 29.52 -0.76
C ARG A 262 3.86 30.09 0.41
N ALA A 263 3.27 30.01 1.62
CA ALA A 263 3.92 30.51 2.83
C ALA A 263 5.24 29.78 3.11
N ARG A 264 5.29 28.45 2.91
CA ARG A 264 6.51 27.64 3.08
C ARG A 264 7.62 28.10 2.14
N THR A 265 7.30 28.32 0.87
CA THR A 265 8.23 28.77 -0.15
C THR A 265 8.79 30.16 0.16
N GLU A 266 7.93 31.11 0.54
CA GLU A 266 8.34 32.47 0.92
C GLU A 266 9.22 32.48 2.19
N ASN A 267 8.80 31.74 3.22
CA ASN A 267 9.55 31.63 4.47
C ASN A 267 10.93 30.98 4.26
N TYR A 268 11.00 29.93 3.45
CA TYR A 268 12.27 29.27 3.17
C TYR A 268 13.22 30.18 2.38
N ARG A 269 12.70 30.95 1.41
CA ARG A 269 13.48 31.93 0.65
C ARG A 269 14.09 33.01 1.56
N GLY A 270 13.38 33.41 2.61
CA GLY A 270 13.85 34.34 3.63
C GLY A 270 14.74 33.75 4.71
N SER A 271 15.03 32.45 4.68
CA SER A 271 15.91 31.80 5.68
C SER A 271 17.38 32.24 5.53
N GLU A 272 18.20 31.99 6.56
CA GLU A 272 19.59 32.50 6.59
C GLU A 272 20.44 32.01 5.41
N LYS A 273 20.25 30.75 4.98
CA LYS A 273 21.01 30.10 3.90
C LYS A 273 20.14 29.09 3.14
N PRO A 274 19.22 29.54 2.27
CA PRO A 274 18.40 28.63 1.48
C PRO A 274 19.29 27.84 0.51
N ASN A 275 19.13 26.51 0.51
CA ASN A 275 19.69 25.66 -0.54
C ASN A 275 18.86 25.83 -1.82
N ALA A 276 19.54 26.04 -2.96
CA ALA A 276 18.91 26.34 -4.25
C ALA A 276 18.03 25.19 -4.78
N ASP A 277 18.46 23.94 -4.64
CA ASP A 277 17.70 22.78 -5.13
C ASP A 277 16.40 22.61 -4.33
N LEU A 278 16.45 22.78 -3.01
CA LEU A 278 15.27 22.72 -2.16
C LEU A 278 14.35 23.94 -2.36
N GLN A 279 14.93 25.12 -2.64
CA GLN A 279 14.13 26.29 -3.03
C GLN A 279 13.39 26.01 -4.34
N ASN A 280 14.06 25.42 -5.34
CA ASN A 280 13.45 25.03 -6.61
C ASN A 280 12.32 24.01 -6.42
N PHE A 281 12.49 23.05 -5.51
CA PHE A 281 11.43 22.12 -5.13
C PHE A 281 10.20 22.85 -4.55
N TYR A 282 10.40 23.75 -3.58
CA TYR A 282 9.31 24.52 -2.99
C TYR A 282 8.63 25.48 -3.97
N ASP A 283 9.42 26.16 -4.81
CA ASP A 283 8.90 27.01 -5.89
C ASP A 283 8.03 26.18 -6.86
N THR A 284 8.48 24.97 -7.21
CA THR A 284 7.74 24.05 -8.09
C THR A 284 6.42 23.59 -7.46
N ILE A 285 6.43 23.18 -6.20
CA ILE A 285 5.19 22.80 -5.50
C ILE A 285 4.22 23.98 -5.42
N ALA A 286 4.71 25.19 -5.11
CA ALA A 286 3.85 26.38 -5.09
C ALA A 286 3.25 26.66 -6.48
N GLU A 287 4.05 26.57 -7.54
CA GLU A 287 3.60 26.81 -8.92
C GLU A 287 2.51 25.80 -9.35
N VAL A 288 2.68 24.49 -9.09
CA VAL A 288 1.68 23.50 -9.51
C VAL A 288 0.34 23.66 -8.76
N PHE A 289 0.37 24.06 -7.48
CA PHE A 289 -0.84 24.36 -6.72
C PHE A 289 -1.50 25.67 -7.16
N GLU A 290 -0.72 26.69 -7.54
CA GLU A 290 -1.23 27.95 -8.06
C GLU A 290 -1.80 27.84 -9.48
N GLY A 291 -1.28 26.92 -10.29
CA GLY A 291 -1.82 26.55 -11.60
C GLY A 291 -3.25 25.98 -11.52
N GLY A 292 -3.62 25.41 -10.37
CA GLY A 292 -4.97 24.95 -10.07
C GLY A 292 -5.33 23.57 -10.63
N SER A 293 -4.46 22.96 -11.44
CA SER A 293 -4.63 21.62 -12.00
C SER A 293 -4.26 20.51 -11.02
N VAL A 294 -3.34 20.78 -10.10
CA VAL A 294 -2.93 19.86 -9.03
C VAL A 294 -3.62 20.25 -7.73
N GLY A 295 -4.22 19.26 -7.08
CA GLY A 295 -4.85 19.41 -5.78
C GLY A 295 -4.18 18.56 -4.72
N GLY A 296 -4.52 18.87 -3.47
CA GLY A 296 -4.19 18.03 -2.32
C GLY A 296 -5.46 17.42 -1.75
N GLU A 297 -5.35 16.19 -1.29
CA GLU A 297 -6.48 15.44 -0.74
C GLU A 297 -6.16 14.82 0.61
N LYS A 298 -7.25 14.55 1.33
CA LYS A 298 -7.28 13.59 2.42
C LYS A 298 -8.31 12.53 2.09
N LEU A 299 -7.99 11.28 2.40
CA LEU A 299 -8.87 10.16 2.17
C LEU A 299 -8.93 9.29 3.42
N GLU A 300 -10.14 9.10 3.96
CA GLU A 300 -10.43 8.12 5.00
C GLU A 300 -11.25 6.99 4.40
N SER A 301 -10.97 5.75 4.81
CA SER A 301 -11.79 4.60 4.42
C SER A 301 -11.83 3.54 5.50
N ASP A 302 -12.96 2.79 5.54
CA ASP A 302 -13.23 1.77 6.54
C ASP A 302 -13.44 0.40 5.86
N PRO A 303 -12.68 -0.64 6.24
CA PRO A 303 -12.88 -1.99 5.75
C PRO A 303 -13.96 -2.78 6.53
N SER A 304 -14.79 -2.16 7.36
CA SER A 304 -15.80 -2.85 8.19
C SER A 304 -16.79 -3.73 7.40
N HIS A 305 -16.84 -3.56 6.08
CA HIS A 305 -17.62 -4.37 5.14
C HIS A 305 -16.78 -5.13 4.11
N ILE A 306 -15.47 -5.31 4.34
CA ILE A 306 -14.63 -6.33 3.70
C ILE A 306 -15.30 -7.68 3.97
N LYS A 307 -16.20 -8.05 3.07
CA LYS A 307 -17.09 -9.20 3.16
C LYS A 307 -17.21 -9.83 1.77
N ASN A 308 -17.05 -11.13 1.67
CA ASN A 308 -17.49 -11.91 0.53
C ASN A 308 -19.03 -11.89 0.44
N ALA A 309 -19.56 -12.50 -0.63
CA ALA A 309 -20.99 -12.69 -0.89
C ALA A 309 -21.83 -13.22 0.31
N TYR A 310 -21.18 -13.82 1.31
CA TYR A 310 -21.81 -14.44 2.48
C TYR A 310 -21.64 -13.63 3.77
N GLY A 311 -21.07 -12.42 3.71
CA GLY A 311 -20.87 -11.58 4.87
C GLY A 311 -19.62 -11.91 5.71
N GLN A 312 -18.72 -12.76 5.21
CA GLN A 312 -17.47 -13.18 5.86
C GLN A 312 -16.27 -12.45 5.24
N PRO A 313 -15.11 -12.28 5.91
CA PRO A 313 -13.92 -11.69 5.28
C PRO A 313 -13.62 -12.32 3.90
N PRO A 314 -13.21 -11.54 2.87
CA PRO A 314 -12.92 -12.03 1.53
C PRO A 314 -11.97 -13.22 1.54
N LEU A 315 -12.14 -14.16 0.60
CA LEU A 315 -11.40 -15.42 0.54
C LEU A 315 -9.88 -15.26 0.60
N HIS A 316 -9.34 -14.16 0.07
CA HIS A 316 -7.90 -13.86 0.12
C HIS A 316 -7.38 -13.40 1.50
N LEU A 317 -8.28 -13.05 2.41
CA LEU A 317 -8.03 -12.74 3.82
C LEU A 317 -8.36 -13.93 4.73
N GLU A 318 -9.23 -14.84 4.27
CA GLU A 318 -9.67 -16.05 4.97
C GLU A 318 -8.78 -17.28 4.74
N VAL A 319 -7.59 -17.14 4.14
CA VAL A 319 -6.61 -18.23 3.99
C VAL A 319 -6.00 -18.57 5.36
N HIS A 320 -6.79 -19.14 6.25
CA HIS A 320 -6.40 -19.80 7.49
C HIS A 320 -7.17 -21.12 7.63
N ASP A 321 -6.38 -22.20 7.75
CA ASP A 321 -6.61 -23.56 8.27
C ASP A 321 -7.81 -24.40 7.79
N ASN A 322 -8.90 -23.83 7.25
CA ASN A 322 -10.12 -24.56 6.91
C ASN A 322 -10.53 -24.52 5.42
N PHE A 323 -9.85 -23.74 4.57
CA PHE A 323 -10.06 -23.78 3.11
C PHE A 323 -9.08 -24.77 2.45
N PRO A 324 -9.57 -25.76 1.68
CA PRO A 324 -8.75 -26.87 1.20
C PRO A 324 -7.73 -26.52 0.11
N SER A 325 -7.70 -25.31 -0.45
CA SER A 325 -6.71 -24.93 -1.49
C SER A 325 -6.25 -23.46 -1.43
N PRO A 326 -5.31 -23.12 -0.52
CA PRO A 326 -4.58 -21.84 -0.53
C PRO A 326 -3.96 -21.47 -1.89
N ASP A 327 -3.67 -22.49 -2.71
CA ASP A 327 -3.06 -22.36 -4.03
C ASP A 327 -4.00 -21.71 -5.06
N MET A 328 -5.32 -21.92 -4.95
CA MET A 328 -6.29 -21.32 -5.88
C MET A 328 -6.39 -19.81 -5.73
N VAL A 329 -6.43 -19.30 -4.51
CA VAL A 329 -6.49 -17.85 -4.26
C VAL A 329 -5.22 -17.18 -4.77
N ARG A 330 -4.05 -17.79 -4.52
CA ARG A 330 -2.76 -17.31 -5.03
C ARG A 330 -2.72 -17.31 -6.56
N LEU A 331 -3.24 -18.36 -7.18
CA LEU A 331 -3.32 -18.51 -8.63
C LEU A 331 -4.26 -17.46 -9.26
N LEU A 332 -5.45 -17.24 -8.69
CA LEU A 332 -6.38 -16.20 -9.14
C LEU A 332 -5.75 -14.82 -9.08
N LEU A 333 -5.08 -14.49 -7.98
CA LEU A 333 -4.35 -13.23 -7.83
C LEU A 333 -3.16 -13.12 -8.80
N HIS A 334 -2.44 -14.22 -9.05
CA HIS A 334 -1.33 -14.26 -10.02
C HIS A 334 -1.79 -13.89 -11.44
N TYR A 335 -2.98 -14.36 -11.84
CA TYR A 335 -3.60 -14.02 -13.13
C TYR A 335 -4.54 -12.81 -13.08
N SER A 336 -4.42 -11.94 -12.06
CA SER A 336 -5.20 -10.70 -11.91
C SER A 336 -6.73 -10.90 -11.89
N ALA A 337 -7.20 -12.10 -11.51
CA ALA A 337 -8.61 -12.41 -11.32
C ALA A 337 -9.01 -12.14 -9.85
N SER A 338 -10.13 -11.45 -9.63
CA SER A 338 -10.63 -11.21 -8.28
C SER A 338 -11.27 -12.48 -7.71
N PRO A 339 -10.79 -13.02 -6.57
CA PRO A 339 -11.40 -14.16 -5.90
C PRO A 339 -12.73 -13.81 -5.20
N ASN A 340 -13.11 -12.53 -5.19
CA ASN A 340 -14.30 -12.02 -4.50
C ASN A 340 -15.35 -11.47 -5.47
N GLN A 341 -15.20 -11.67 -6.79
CA GLN A 341 -16.22 -11.28 -7.77
C GLN A 341 -17.51 -12.09 -7.55
N GLU A 342 -18.60 -11.39 -7.29
CA GLU A 342 -19.93 -11.97 -7.10
C GLU A 342 -20.69 -12.05 -8.44
N GLN A 343 -21.46 -13.12 -8.61
CA GLN A 343 -22.38 -13.31 -9.73
C GLN A 343 -23.62 -12.42 -9.54
N THR A 344 -23.69 -11.31 -10.27
CA THR A 344 -24.95 -10.58 -10.45
C THR A 344 -25.36 -10.63 -11.92
N GLY A 345 -26.39 -11.42 -12.24
CA GLY A 345 -26.93 -11.56 -13.59
C GLY A 345 -26.31 -12.67 -14.47
N THR A 346 -26.46 -12.54 -15.79
CA THR A 346 -26.06 -13.52 -16.82
C THR A 346 -24.57 -13.49 -17.19
N THR A 347 -23.75 -12.76 -16.43
CA THR A 347 -22.32 -12.64 -16.73
C THR A 347 -21.62 -13.95 -16.37
N PRO A 348 -20.92 -14.62 -17.30
CA PRO A 348 -20.22 -15.86 -16.99
C PRO A 348 -19.09 -15.56 -15.99
N TRP A 349 -18.77 -16.55 -15.17
CA TRP A 349 -17.56 -16.62 -14.38
C TRP A 349 -16.36 -16.07 -15.17
N SER A 350 -15.36 -15.50 -14.48
CA SER A 350 -14.04 -15.40 -15.11
C SER A 350 -13.69 -16.81 -15.60
N LYS A 351 -13.34 -16.96 -16.89
CA LYS A 351 -13.12 -18.28 -17.52
C LYS A 351 -12.23 -19.19 -16.65
N LEU A 352 -11.31 -18.57 -15.90
CA LEU A 352 -10.43 -19.20 -14.93
C LEU A 352 -11.15 -19.88 -13.74
N LEU A 353 -12.16 -19.25 -13.12
CA LEU A 353 -12.90 -19.84 -12.00
C LEU A 353 -13.80 -21.01 -12.45
N TYR A 354 -14.35 -20.93 -13.67
CA TYR A 354 -15.15 -22.01 -14.25
C TYR A 354 -14.31 -23.25 -14.54
N VAL A 355 -13.10 -23.04 -15.06
CA VAL A 355 -12.14 -24.10 -15.37
C VAL A 355 -11.66 -24.79 -14.08
N ILE A 356 -11.37 -24.02 -13.04
CA ILE A 356 -10.92 -24.55 -11.75
C ILE A 356 -11.98 -25.47 -11.10
N GLN A 357 -13.27 -25.09 -11.14
CA GLN A 357 -14.36 -25.94 -10.60
C GLN A 357 -14.63 -27.22 -11.40
N LEU A 358 -14.35 -27.23 -12.72
CA LEU A 358 -14.48 -28.43 -13.54
C LEU A 358 -13.37 -29.46 -13.26
N VAL A 359 -12.20 -29.01 -12.81
CA VAL A 359 -11.02 -29.87 -12.57
C VAL A 359 -10.96 -30.39 -11.12
N GLU A 360 -11.57 -29.68 -10.16
CA GLU A 360 -11.63 -30.08 -8.74
C GLU A 360 -12.24 -31.49 -8.46
N PRO A 361 -13.25 -31.98 -9.22
CA PRO A 361 -13.78 -33.32 -9.02
C PRO A 361 -12.89 -34.45 -9.57
N GLU A 362 -12.06 -34.19 -10.59
CA GLU A 362 -11.21 -35.21 -11.24
C GLU A 362 -9.87 -35.43 -10.53
N SER A 363 -9.39 -34.46 -9.74
CA SER A 363 -8.06 -34.51 -9.12
C SER A 363 -7.99 -35.25 -7.78
N LYS A 364 -9.09 -35.86 -7.30
CA LYS A 364 -9.05 -36.73 -6.09
C LYS A 364 -8.20 -38.00 -6.27
N GLY A 365 -7.51 -38.19 -7.40
CA GLY A 365 -6.56 -39.28 -7.60
C GLY A 365 -5.43 -39.05 -8.60
N GLY A 366 -5.18 -37.83 -9.08
CA GLY A 366 -4.20 -37.58 -10.16
C GLY A 366 -3.14 -36.53 -9.80
N SER A 367 -1.87 -36.90 -9.92
CA SER A 367 -0.69 -36.04 -9.71
C SER A 367 -0.37 -35.15 -10.92
N GLY A 368 -1.35 -34.41 -11.44
CA GLY A 368 -1.14 -33.49 -12.56
C GLY A 368 -0.56 -32.15 -12.11
N ASP A 369 0.44 -31.64 -12.82
CA ASP A 369 1.02 -30.31 -12.58
C ASP A 369 0.04 -29.24 -13.08
N TRP A 370 -0.51 -28.47 -12.14
CA TRP A 370 -1.55 -27.47 -12.39
C TRP A 370 -1.10 -26.36 -13.36
N ALA A 371 0.21 -26.09 -13.45
CA ALA A 371 0.77 -25.09 -14.35
C ALA A 371 0.64 -25.49 -15.83
N GLU A 372 0.83 -26.78 -16.15
CA GLU A 372 0.82 -27.30 -17.52
C GLU A 372 -0.61 -27.31 -18.12
N LEU A 373 -1.61 -27.66 -17.30
CA LEU A 373 -3.02 -27.62 -17.68
C LEU A 373 -3.51 -26.21 -17.99
N ILE A 374 -3.00 -25.20 -17.27
CA ILE A 374 -3.39 -23.80 -17.45
C ILE A 374 -2.70 -23.20 -18.67
N ASP A 375 -1.42 -23.50 -18.92
CA ASP A 375 -0.70 -23.02 -20.10
C ASP A 375 -1.33 -23.52 -21.41
N VAL A 376 -1.79 -24.78 -21.44
CA VAL A 376 -2.55 -25.33 -22.59
C VAL A 376 -3.87 -24.60 -22.82
N MET A 377 -4.52 -24.11 -21.75
CA MET A 377 -5.86 -23.50 -21.82
C MET A 377 -5.84 -21.98 -22.01
N VAL A 378 -4.77 -21.29 -21.58
CA VAL A 378 -4.55 -19.86 -21.80
C VAL A 378 -3.89 -19.60 -23.16
N GLY A 379 -3.18 -20.59 -23.72
CA GLY A 379 -2.55 -20.51 -25.05
C GLY A 379 -3.50 -20.55 -26.26
N ALA A 380 -4.80 -20.81 -26.05
CA ALA A 380 -5.82 -20.71 -27.10
C ALA A 380 -6.41 -19.29 -27.12
N ASP A 381 -5.83 -18.45 -27.97
CA ASP A 381 -6.21 -17.08 -28.34
C ASP A 381 -7.49 -16.52 -27.68
N ALA A 382 -7.31 -15.67 -26.66
CA ALA A 382 -8.38 -15.09 -25.85
C ALA A 382 -9.26 -14.05 -26.60
N ASN A 383 -9.10 -13.87 -27.92
CA ASN A 383 -9.66 -12.72 -28.64
C ASN A 383 -10.58 -13.01 -29.84
N THR A 384 -10.95 -14.26 -30.17
CA THR A 384 -11.72 -14.50 -31.43
C THR A 384 -12.99 -15.36 -31.37
N ASP A 385 -13.42 -15.92 -30.23
CA ASP A 385 -14.74 -16.56 -30.16
C ASP A 385 -15.37 -16.59 -28.75
N PRO A 386 -16.58 -16.03 -28.54
CA PRO A 386 -17.28 -16.12 -27.25
C PRO A 386 -17.89 -17.50 -26.95
N ASN A 387 -17.91 -18.46 -27.89
CA ASN A 387 -18.48 -19.81 -27.66
C ASN A 387 -17.69 -20.94 -28.36
N PRO A 388 -16.53 -21.36 -27.82
CA PRO A 388 -15.72 -22.42 -28.42
C PRO A 388 -16.34 -23.84 -28.34
N PHE A 389 -17.51 -24.00 -27.69
CA PHE A 389 -18.15 -25.32 -27.49
C PHE A 389 -19.57 -25.43 -28.06
N GLY A 390 -20.07 -24.41 -28.77
CA GLY A 390 -21.27 -24.52 -29.62
C GLY A 390 -22.50 -25.17 -28.97
N ARG A 391 -22.83 -24.85 -27.72
CA ARG A 391 -24.10 -25.29 -27.10
C ARG A 391 -25.01 -24.11 -26.80
N GLU A 392 -25.95 -23.88 -27.71
CA GLU A 392 -27.19 -23.18 -27.39
C GLU A 392 -28.04 -24.11 -26.51
N ASP A 393 -28.63 -23.55 -25.46
CA ASP A 393 -29.61 -24.18 -24.57
C ASP A 393 -29.16 -25.40 -23.74
N ALA A 394 -28.74 -25.14 -22.50
CA ALA A 394 -28.76 -26.15 -21.45
C ALA A 394 -29.42 -25.59 -20.19
N THR A 395 -30.76 -25.62 -20.20
CA THR A 395 -31.56 -25.67 -18.98
C THR A 395 -31.10 -26.88 -18.17
N ILE A 396 -30.80 -26.66 -16.88
CA ILE A 396 -30.31 -27.70 -15.97
C ILE A 396 -31.39 -28.78 -15.82
N ALA A 397 -31.23 -29.89 -16.53
CA ALA A 397 -31.98 -31.12 -16.31
C ALA A 397 -31.07 -32.12 -15.58
N THR A 398 -31.42 -32.37 -14.32
CA THR A 398 -30.89 -33.42 -13.47
C THR A 398 -31.14 -34.80 -14.10
N SER A 399 -30.19 -35.32 -14.87
CA SER A 399 -30.14 -36.76 -15.13
C SER A 399 -28.72 -37.26 -15.39
N LYS A 400 -28.36 -38.30 -14.65
CA LYS A 400 -27.08 -39.01 -14.72
C LYS A 400 -26.82 -39.53 -16.14
N ARG A 401 -25.76 -39.04 -16.78
CA ARG A 401 -24.87 -39.82 -17.65
C ARG A 401 -23.56 -39.04 -17.79
N PHE A 402 -22.53 -39.51 -17.11
CA PHE A 402 -21.17 -39.00 -17.21
C PHE A 402 -20.51 -39.58 -18.46
N CYS A 403 -19.84 -38.74 -19.25
CA CYS A 403 -18.94 -39.20 -20.31
C CYS A 403 -17.81 -40.01 -19.69
N THR A 404 -17.43 -41.10 -20.33
CA THR A 404 -16.32 -41.95 -19.91
C THR A 404 -15.02 -41.47 -20.56
N PRO A 405 -13.84 -41.78 -19.99
CA PRO A 405 -12.54 -41.43 -20.58
C PRO A 405 -12.35 -41.91 -22.03
N SER A 406 -13.08 -42.96 -22.44
CA SER A 406 -13.11 -43.45 -23.82
C SER A 406 -13.84 -42.56 -24.82
N ASP A 407 -14.68 -41.62 -24.36
CA ASP A 407 -15.44 -40.71 -25.22
C ASP A 407 -14.60 -39.51 -25.67
N VAL A 408 -13.55 -39.16 -24.93
CA VAL A 408 -12.65 -38.03 -25.24
C VAL A 408 -11.65 -38.38 -26.35
N ALA A 409 -11.26 -39.66 -26.47
CA ALA A 409 -10.30 -40.10 -27.47
C ALA A 409 -10.83 -40.10 -28.92
N ARG A 410 -12.11 -39.82 -29.15
CA ARG A 410 -12.70 -39.73 -30.51
C ARG A 410 -12.82 -38.31 -31.07
N CYS A 411 -12.53 -37.26 -30.30
CA CYS A 411 -12.60 -35.88 -30.78
C CYS A 411 -11.31 -35.39 -31.47
N TYR A 412 -10.30 -36.24 -31.65
CA TYR A 412 -9.02 -35.88 -32.28
C TYR A 412 -8.78 -36.49 -33.67
N ASP A 413 -9.76 -37.18 -34.26
CA ASP A 413 -9.70 -37.64 -35.66
C ASP A 413 -11.00 -37.27 -36.40
N SER A 414 -11.15 -35.99 -36.75
CA SER A 414 -11.93 -35.50 -37.90
C SER A 414 -11.63 -34.04 -38.20
#